data_AF-A0A840ENU9-F1
#
_entry.id   AF-A0A840ENU9-F1
#
_cell.length_a   1.000
_cell.length_b   1.000
_cell.length_c   1.000
_cell.angle_alpha   90.00
_cell.angle_beta   90.00
_cell.angle_gamma   90.00
#
_symmetry.space_group_name_H-M   'P 1'
#
loop_
_entity.id
_entity.type
_entity.pdbx_description
1 polymer ?
#
loop_
_entity_poly.entity_id
_entity_poly.type
_entity_poly.pdbx_seq_one_letter_code
_entity_poly.pdbx_strand_id
1 'polypeptide(L)' 'MMISCSHSAERKVHEIAKLHKEVRELRSEFVDTQKRLMTLKMESTIKERVADMGIKPADNPPQKILVLNTTEEE' A
#
# COMPACT_ATOMS: atom_id res chain seq x y z
N MET A 1 -2.91 48.63 15.36
CA MET A 1 -3.07 47.27 15.95
C MET A 1 -3.64 46.23 14.97
N MET A 2 -3.68 46.50 13.65
CA MET A 2 -4.24 45.58 12.66
C MET A 2 -3.16 44.69 12.00
N ILE A 3 -1.97 45.25 11.75
CA ILE A 3 -0.87 44.58 11.04
C ILE A 3 -0.28 43.39 11.84
N SER A 4 -0.12 43.54 13.17
CA SER A 4 0.39 42.46 14.03
C SER A 4 -0.60 41.30 14.19
N CYS A 5 -1.90 41.60 14.15
CA CYS A 5 -2.96 40.59 14.24
C CYS A 5 -2.99 39.74 12.96
N SER A 6 -2.94 40.38 11.79
CA SER A 6 -2.87 39.70 10.49
C SER A 6 -1.66 38.77 10.39
N HIS A 7 -0.47 39.27 10.76
CA HIS A 7 0.75 38.48 10.69
C HIS A 7 0.76 37.28 11.67
N SER A 8 0.08 37.42 12.82
CA SER A 8 -0.10 36.32 13.78
C SER A 8 -1.07 35.25 13.28
N ALA A 9 -2.11 35.65 12.54
CA ALA A 9 -3.05 34.73 11.92
C ALA A 9 -2.39 33.93 10.80
N GLU A 10 -1.61 34.59 9.93
CA GLU A 10 -0.83 33.93 8.87
C GLU A 10 0.14 32.89 9.44
N ARG A 11 0.84 33.23 10.53
CA ARG A 11 1.75 32.28 11.20
C ARG A 11 1.04 31.03 11.68
N LYS A 12 -0.15 31.19 12.27
CA LYS A 12 -0.98 30.05 12.73
C LYS A 12 -1.48 29.21 11.57
N VAL A 13 -1.88 29.82 10.45
CA VAL A 13 -2.31 29.06 9.25
C VAL A 13 -1.15 28.23 8.69
N HIS A 14 0.06 28.79 8.62
CA HIS A 14 1.24 28.03 8.21
C HIS A 14 1.58 26.89 9.18
N GLU A 15 1.45 27.13 10.48
CA GLU A 15 1.66 26.10 11.50
C GLU A 15 0.62 24.97 11.39
N ILE A 16 -0.65 25.30 11.19
CA ILE A 16 -1.73 24.34 10.94
C ILE A 16 -1.44 23.52 9.68
N ALA A 17 -0.99 24.16 8.59
CA ALA A 17 -0.64 23.46 7.35
C ALA A 17 0.53 22.47 7.55
N LYS A 18 1.53 22.85 8.34
CA LYS A 18 2.66 21.98 8.70
C LYS A 18 2.18 20.77 9.51
N LEU A 19 1.39 21.00 10.56
CA LEU A 19 0.84 19.92 11.39
C LEU A 19 -0.07 18.98 10.58
N HIS A 20 -0.86 19.53 9.66
CA HIS A 20 -1.70 18.72 8.77
C HIS A 20 -0.87 17.80 7.87
N LYS A 21 0.28 18.28 7.38
CA LYS A 21 1.20 17.46 6.59
C LYS A 21 1.76 16.31 7.42
N GLU A 22 2.22 16.58 8.63
CA GLU A 22 2.74 15.57 9.56
C GLU A 22 1.68 14.50 9.88
N VAL A 23 0.44 14.91 10.18
CA VAL A 23 -0.67 13.96 10.42
C VAL A 23 -0.97 13.10 9.20
N ARG A 24 -0.89 13.68 8.00
CA ARG A 24 -1.11 12.93 6.75
C ARG A 24 -0.02 11.88 6.52
N GLU A 25 1.24 12.24 6.76
CA GLU A 25 2.38 11.32 6.63
C GLU A 25 2.24 10.14 7.62
N LEU A 26 1.98 10.42 8.90
CA LEU A 26 1.76 9.38 9.92
C LEU A 26 0.57 8.46 9.59
N ARG A 27 -0.52 9.01 9.06
CA ARG A 27 -1.67 8.21 8.61
C ARG A 27 -1.31 7.30 7.43
N SER A 28 -0.50 7.79 6.50
CA SER A 28 -0.03 6.96 5.37
C SER A 28 0.77 5.77 5.89
N GLU A 29 1.72 6.02 6.78
CA GLU A 29 2.55 4.97 7.38
C GLU A 29 1.71 3.96 8.18
N PHE A 30 0.71 4.42 8.92
CA PHE A 30 -0.22 3.55 9.63
C PHE A 30 -1.01 2.62 8.69
N VAL A 31 -1.52 3.15 7.58
CA VAL A 31 -2.26 2.35 6.59
C VAL A 31 -1.35 1.33 5.93
N ASP A 32 -0.12 1.70 5.58
CA ASP A 32 0.86 0.80 4.96
C ASP A 32 1.26 -0.34 5.91
N THR A 33 1.52 -0.02 7.18
CA THR A 33 1.85 -1.02 8.20
C THR A 33 0.67 -1.95 8.48
N GLN A 34 -0.56 -1.43 8.57
CA GLN A 34 -1.77 -2.22 8.74
C GLN A 34 -1.98 -3.19 7.56
N LYS A 35 -1.78 -2.70 6.33
CA LYS A 35 -1.87 -3.54 5.11
C LYS A 35 -0.86 -4.67 5.15
N ARG A 36 0.40 -4.38 5.51
CA ARG A 36 1.45 -5.40 5.65
C ARG A 36 1.09 -6.46 6.68
N LEU A 37 0.56 -6.05 7.84
CA LEU A 37 0.12 -6.97 8.88
C LEU A 37 -1.05 -7.85 8.41
N MET A 38 -2.01 -7.28 7.68
CA MET A 38 -3.10 -8.06 7.08
C MET A 38 -2.58 -9.10 6.10
N THR A 39 -1.67 -8.74 5.19
CA THR A 39 -1.07 -9.69 4.25
C THR A 39 -0.39 -10.84 4.99
N LEU A 40 0.44 -10.55 5.99
CA LEU A 40 1.13 -11.58 6.79
C LEU A 40 0.13 -12.48 7.55
N LYS A 41 -0.92 -11.89 8.13
CA LYS A 41 -1.94 -12.65 8.85
C LYS A 41 -2.73 -13.56 7.89
N MET A 42 -3.07 -13.05 6.71
CA MET A 42 -3.72 -13.85 5.66
C MET A 42 -2.82 -14.99 5.21
N GLU A 43 -1.54 -14.72 4.92
CA GLU A 43 -0.57 -15.75 4.57
C GLU A 43 -0.47 -16.83 5.63
N SER A 44 -0.38 -16.48 6.93
CA SER A 44 -0.34 -17.45 8.03
C SER A 44 -1.62 -18.29 8.09
N THR A 45 -2.78 -17.63 8.04
CA THR A 45 -4.08 -18.30 8.17
C THR A 45 -4.35 -19.23 6.98
N ILE A 46 -4.02 -18.77 5.77
CA ILE A 46 -4.17 -19.57 4.54
C ILE A 46 -3.20 -20.74 4.60
N LYS A 47 -1.93 -20.51 4.96
CA LYS A 47 -0.91 -21.57 5.08
C LYS A 47 -1.31 -22.66 6.05
N GLU A 48 -1.89 -22.31 7.20
CA GLU A 48 -2.41 -23.27 8.17
C GLU A 48 -3.57 -24.08 7.60
N ARG A 49 -4.56 -23.41 6.98
CA ARG A 49 -5.73 -24.09 6.40
C ARG A 49 -5.40 -25.01 5.22
N VAL A 50 -4.44 -24.60 4.37
CA VAL A 50 -4.05 -25.37 3.18
C VAL A 50 -3.06 -26.49 3.49
N ALA A 51 -2.37 -26.42 4.64
CA ALA A 51 -1.49 -27.49 5.12
C ALA A 51 -2.26 -28.80 5.35
N ASP A 52 -3.44 -28.72 5.96
CA ASP A 52 -4.31 -29.88 6.20
C ASP A 52 -4.87 -30.48 4.89
N MET A 53 -4.99 -29.66 3.84
CA MET A 53 -5.43 -30.09 2.51
C MET A 53 -4.28 -30.61 1.63
N GLY A 54 -3.03 -30.62 2.12
CA GLY A 54 -1.85 -31.09 1.37
C GLY A 54 -1.42 -30.18 0.22
N ILE A 55 -2.00 -28.98 0.10
CA ILE A 55 -1.66 -28.01 -0.95
C ILE A 55 -0.36 -27.30 -0.54
N LYS A 56 0.69 -27.54 -1.31
CA LYS A 56 2.00 -26.91 -1.14
C LYS A 56 2.21 -25.85 -2.21
N PRO A 57 3.00 -24.80 -1.94
CA PRO A 57 3.48 -23.93 -3.01
C PRO A 57 4.17 -24.78 -4.08
N ALA A 58 3.94 -24.46 -5.35
CA ALA A 58 4.55 -25.17 -6.45
C ALA A 58 6.08 -24.96 -6.43
N ASP A 59 6.85 -26.04 -6.39
CA ASP A 59 8.32 -25.99 -6.44
C ASP A 59 8.83 -25.51 -7.81
N ASN A 60 8.07 -25.78 -8.87
CA ASN A 60 8.39 -25.34 -10.23
C ASN A 60 7.46 -24.19 -10.67
N PRO A 61 8.02 -23.14 -11.32
CA PRO A 61 7.23 -22.02 -11.83
C PRO A 61 6.28 -22.49 -12.95
N PRO A 62 5.09 -21.87 -13.08
CA PRO A 62 4.17 -22.18 -14.16
C PRO A 62 4.78 -21.79 -15.52
N GLN A 63 4.68 -22.69 -16.50
CA GLN A 63 5.11 -22.39 -17.86
C GLN A 63 4.13 -21.40 -18.51
N LYS A 64 4.66 -20.26 -18.96
CA LYS A 64 3.89 -19.27 -19.72
C LYS A 64 3.72 -19.77 -21.15
N ILE A 65 2.51 -20.20 -21.52
CA ILE A 65 2.18 -20.52 -22.91
C ILE A 65 1.90 -19.21 -23.64
N LEU A 66 2.77 -18.84 -24.57
CA LEU A 66 2.56 -17.73 -25.50
C LEU A 66 2.07 -18.32 -26.83
N VAL A 67 0.81 -18.05 -27.18
CA VAL A 67 0.27 -18.43 -28.49
C VAL A 67 0.68 -17.33 -29.48
N LEU A 68 1.66 -17.64 -30.33
CA LEU A 68 2.02 -16.79 -31.47
C LEU A 68 1.12 -17.19 -32.64
N ASN A 69 0.17 -16.34 -32.99
CA ASN A 69 -0.59 -16.49 -34.23
C ASN A 69 0.34 -16.10 -35.38
N THR A 70 0.90 -17.08 -36.08
CA THR A 70 1.58 -16.86 -37.36
C THR A 70 0.52 -16.81 -38.44
N THR A 71 -0.07 -15.64 -38.67
CA THR A 71 -0.65 -15.34 -39.98
C THR A 71 0.48 -14.84 -40.87
N GLU A 72 1.19 -15.79 -41.48
CA GLU A 72 1.80 -15.58 -42.79
C GLU A 72 0.65 -15.57 -43.80
N GLU A 73 0.23 -14.40 -44.27
CA GLU A 73 -0.59 -14.29 -45.46
C GLU A 73 -0.08 -13.09 -46.28
N GLU A 74 0.62 -13.48 -47.35
CA GLU A 74 0.76 -12.90 -48.70
C GLU A 74 0.22 -11.48 -49.00
#